data_AF-A0AAU8PKR5-F1
#
_entry.id   AF-A0AAU8PKR5-F1
#
_cell.length_a   1.000
_cell.length_b   1.000
_cell.length_c   1.000
_cell.angle_alpha   90.00
_cell.angle_beta   90.00
_cell.angle_gamma   90.00
#
_symmetry.space_group_name_H-M   'P 1'
#
loop_
_entity.id
_entity.type
_entity.pdbx_description
1 polymer ?
#
loop_
_entity_poly.entity_id
_entity_poly.type
_entity_poly.pdbx_seq_one_letter_code
_entity_poly.pdbx_strand_id
1 'polypeptide(L)'
;MSEKDSLDCGCNCEDLHVHMYALLDRELTEVECARLNAHIAQCPECAEMIAAEESLRRLLKKCCCGPAPASLREKISYSIQIERTTIITQREF
;
A
#
# COMPACT_ATOMS: atom_id res chain seq x y z
N MET A 1 9.09 17.32 -28.46
CA MET A 1 7.96 17.56 -27.54
C MET A 1 8.42 17.15 -26.16
N SER A 2 8.86 18.16 -25.42
CA SER A 2 9.08 18.32 -23.97
C SER A 2 9.64 17.10 -23.21
N GLU A 3 10.96 16.97 -23.07
CA GLU A 3 11.87 17.69 -22.15
C GLU A 3 11.92 17.04 -20.76
N LYS A 4 13.06 16.38 -20.54
CA LYS A 4 13.59 15.86 -19.27
C LYS A 4 13.48 16.92 -18.16
N ASP A 5 12.67 16.64 -17.14
CA ASP A 5 12.94 17.08 -15.77
C ASP A 5 13.18 15.82 -14.94
N SER A 6 14.33 15.21 -15.16
CA SER A 6 14.90 14.23 -14.24
C SER A 6 16.00 14.99 -13.50
N LEU A 7 15.63 15.66 -12.42
CA LEU A 7 16.62 16.11 -11.46
C LEU A 7 17.30 14.87 -10.90
N ASP A 8 18.50 14.61 -11.39
CA ASP A 8 19.39 13.60 -10.83
C ASP A 8 19.88 14.11 -9.48
N CYS A 9 19.19 13.72 -8.41
CA CYS A 9 19.57 14.01 -7.02
C CYS A 9 20.96 13.46 -6.67
N GLY A 10 21.57 12.57 -7.47
CA GLY A 10 22.74 11.77 -7.04
C GLY A 10 22.40 10.80 -5.90
N CYS A 11 21.12 10.74 -5.55
CA CYS A 11 20.47 9.86 -4.59
C CYS A 11 19.78 8.76 -5.42
N ASN A 12 19.63 7.55 -4.88
CA ASN A 12 19.10 6.38 -5.58
C ASN A 12 17.58 6.47 -5.92
N CYS A 13 17.11 7.58 -6.49
CA CYS A 13 15.70 7.89 -6.76
C CYS A 13 15.07 6.95 -7.79
N GLU A 14 15.86 6.49 -8.77
CA GLU A 14 15.38 5.54 -9.79
C GLU A 14 14.82 4.25 -9.17
N ASP A 15 15.49 3.76 -8.13
CA ASP A 15 15.06 2.57 -7.41
C ASP A 15 13.78 2.81 -6.58
N LEU A 16 13.57 4.02 -6.02
CA LEU A 16 12.26 4.36 -5.47
C LEU A 16 11.20 4.37 -6.56
N HIS A 17 11.46 4.96 -7.73
CA HIS A 17 10.47 5.05 -8.81
C HIS A 17 10.05 3.65 -9.30
N VAL A 18 10.99 2.71 -9.39
CA VAL A 18 10.70 1.31 -9.77
C VAL A 18 9.86 0.59 -8.71
N HIS A 19 10.15 0.82 -7.43
CA HIS A 19 9.51 0.10 -6.32
C HIS A 19 8.38 0.88 -5.63
N MET A 20 8.02 2.06 -6.13
CA MET A 20 7.06 2.98 -5.52
C MET A 20 5.71 2.31 -5.27
N TYR A 21 5.15 1.65 -6.29
CA TYR A 21 3.85 1.01 -6.18
C TYR A 21 3.89 -0.18 -5.23
N ALA A 22 4.90 -1.04 -5.34
CA ALA A 22 5.08 -2.17 -4.41
C ALA A 22 5.24 -1.70 -2.95
N LEU A 23 5.91 -0.57 -2.72
CA LEU A 23 6.02 0.05 -1.39
C LEU A 23 4.63 0.48 -0.86
N LEU A 24 3.84 1.17 -1.70
CA LEU A 24 2.51 1.66 -1.33
C LEU A 24 1.49 0.52 -1.16
N ASP A 25 1.63 -0.56 -1.91
CA ASP A 25 0.79 -1.76 -1.84
C ASP A 25 1.24 -2.75 -0.75
N ARG A 26 2.32 -2.45 -0.02
CA ARG A 26 2.90 -3.27 1.06
C ARG A 26 3.37 -4.65 0.58
N GLU A 27 3.88 -4.70 -0.65
CA GLU A 27 4.36 -5.93 -1.31
C GLU A 27 5.88 -6.14 -1.20
N LEU A 28 6.57 -5.23 -0.51
CA LEU A 28 8.02 -5.30 -0.28
C LEU A 28 8.38 -5.93 1.06
N THR A 29 9.60 -6.44 1.17
CA THR A 29 10.15 -6.90 2.45
C THR A 29 10.35 -5.72 3.41
N GLU A 30 10.43 -6.01 4.71
CA GLU A 30 10.66 -4.98 5.74
C GLU A 30 11.97 -4.22 5.51
N VAL A 31 13.00 -4.91 5.01
CA VAL A 31 14.32 -4.32 4.71
C VAL A 31 14.23 -3.33 3.57
N GLU A 32 13.55 -3.70 2.47
CA GLU A 32 13.33 -2.83 1.32
C GLU A 32 12.48 -1.61 1.70
N CYS A 33 11.42 -1.84 2.48
CA CYS A 33 10.59 -0.76 3.01
C CYS A 33 11.44 0.23 3.82
N ALA A 34 12.27 -0.24 4.74
CA ALA A 34 13.11 0.63 5.57
C ALA A 34 14.09 1.46 4.73
N ARG A 35 14.72 0.83 3.71
CA ARG A 35 15.66 1.49 2.81
C ARG A 35 14.99 2.59 1.98
N LEU A 36 13.84 2.31 1.38
CA LEU A 36 13.09 3.29 0.58
C LEU A 36 12.53 4.42 1.44
N ASN A 37 12.04 4.12 2.64
CA ASN A 37 11.59 5.16 3.58
C ASN A 37 12.73 6.07 4.03
N ALA A 38 13.93 5.54 4.26
CA ALA A 38 15.11 6.35 4.56
C ALA A 38 15.48 7.28 3.39
N HIS A 39 15.30 6.83 2.15
CA HIS A 39 15.49 7.66 0.96
C HIS A 39 14.44 8.77 0.86
N ILE A 40 13.15 8.44 1.03
CA ILE A 40 12.05 9.41 1.03
C ILE A 40 12.29 10.52 2.07
N ALA A 41 12.82 10.18 3.25
CA ALA A 41 13.13 11.16 4.28
C ALA A 41 14.28 12.12 3.91
N GLN A 42 15.15 11.74 2.97
CA GLN A 42 16.33 12.53 2.55
C GLN A 42 16.12 13.26 1.22
N CYS A 43 15.15 12.83 0.40
CA CYS A 43 14.90 13.39 -0.92
C CYS A 43 13.50 14.06 -0.98
N PRO A 44 13.42 15.40 -0.99
CA PRO A 44 12.15 16.13 -1.04
C PRO A 44 11.28 15.81 -2.25
N GLU A 45 11.90 15.62 -3.43
CA GLU A 45 11.17 15.31 -4.67
C GLU A 45 10.47 13.96 -4.60
N CYS A 46 11.17 12.95 -4.10
CA CYS A 46 10.62 11.63 -3.87
C CYS A 46 9.50 11.63 -2.82
N ALA A 47 9.64 12.45 -1.78
CA ALA A 47 8.59 12.65 -0.78
C ALA A 47 7.33 13.29 -1.38
N GLU A 48 7.49 14.30 -2.24
CA GLU A 48 6.38 14.95 -2.93
C GLU A 48 5.68 13.97 -3.88
N MET A 49 6.44 13.16 -4.63
CA MET A 49 5.88 12.14 -5.51
C MET A 49 5.03 11.10 -4.76
N ILE A 50 5.55 10.57 -3.64
CA ILE A 50 4.81 9.64 -2.79
C ILE A 50 3.54 10.29 -2.24
N ALA A 51 3.63 11.53 -1.76
CA ALA A 51 2.47 12.25 -1.23
C ALA A 51 1.40 12.48 -2.30
N ALA A 52 1.80 12.80 -3.54
CA ALA A 52 0.90 12.95 -4.68
C ALA A 52 0.18 11.63 -4.99
N GLU A 53 0.91 10.51 -5.10
CA GLU A 53 0.34 9.20 -5.35
C GLU A 53 -0.61 8.75 -4.22
N GLU A 54 -0.25 8.96 -2.96
CA GLU A 54 -1.14 8.68 -1.82
C GLU A 54 -2.41 9.55 -1.85
N SER A 55 -2.31 10.80 -2.30
CA SER A 55 -3.47 11.68 -2.45
C SER A 55 -4.44 11.16 -3.53
N LEU A 56 -3.89 10.69 -4.66
CA LEU A 56 -4.66 10.09 -5.74
C LEU A 56 -5.34 8.79 -5.29
N ARG A 57 -4.60 7.89 -4.66
CA ARG A 57 -5.14 6.63 -4.12
C ARG A 57 -6.26 6.88 -3.09
N ARG A 58 -6.10 7.89 -2.23
CA ARG A 58 -7.16 8.31 -1.29
C ARG A 58 -8.41 8.83 -2.00
N LEU A 59 -8.24 9.62 -3.07
CA LEU A 59 -9.36 10.11 -3.87
C LEU A 59 -10.09 8.96 -4.57
N LEU A 60 -9.35 8.05 -5.22
CA LEU A 60 -9.92 6.87 -5.88
C LEU A 60 -10.69 5.98 -4.90
N LYS A 61 -10.15 5.77 -3.69
CA LYS A 61 -10.84 5.02 -2.64
C LYS A 61 -12.17 5.67 -2.22
N LYS A 62 -12.26 7.00 -2.21
CA LYS A 62 -13.51 7.71 -1.89
C LYS A 62 -14.53 7.63 -3.02
N CYS A 63 -14.10 7.76 -4.27
CA CYS A 63 -14.99 7.86 -5.42
C CYS A 63 -15.42 6.50 -5.98
N CYS A 64 -14.53 5.50 -5.92
CA CYS A 64 -14.69 4.23 -6.64
C CYS A 64 -14.94 3.03 -5.70
N CYS A 65 -14.70 3.17 -4.39
CA CYS A 65 -14.94 2.10 -3.43
C CYS A 65 -16.15 2.45 -2.54
N GLY A 66 -17.33 2.03 -2.98
CA GLY A 66 -18.55 2.12 -2.19
C GLY A 66 -18.60 1.07 -1.07
N PRO A 67 -19.54 1.19 -0.13
CA PRO A 67 -19.76 0.16 0.88
C PRO A 67 -20.08 -1.18 0.19
N ALA A 68 -19.35 -2.24 0.57
CA ALA A 68 -19.69 -3.60 0.19
C ALA A 68 -21.18 -3.91 0.47
N PRO A 69 -21.88 -4.65 -0.41
CA PRO A 69 -23.27 -5.03 -0.21
C PRO A 69 -23.48 -5.75 1.14
N ALA A 70 -24.60 -5.48 1.81
CA ALA A 70 -24.90 -6.05 3.13
C ALA A 70 -24.85 -7.59 3.12
N SER A 71 -25.42 -8.21 2.08
CA SER A 71 -25.42 -9.66 1.89
C SER A 71 -24.02 -10.26 1.80
N LEU A 72 -23.05 -9.55 1.21
CA LEU A 72 -21.67 -10.00 1.14
C LEU A 72 -20.99 -9.89 2.52
N ARG A 73 -21.24 -8.80 3.25
CA ARG A 73 -20.71 -8.61 4.61
C ARG A 73 -21.22 -9.65 5.59
N GLU A 74 -22.52 -9.96 5.53
CA GLU A 74 -23.14 -10.98 6.38
C GLU A 74 -22.51 -12.35 6.12
N LYS A 75 -22.39 -12.75 4.85
CA LYS A 75 -21.74 -14.01 4.46
C LYS A 75 -20.31 -14.09 4.98
N ILE A 76 -19.50 -13.07 4.74
CA ILE A 76 -18.10 -13.05 5.19
C ILE A 76 -18.02 -13.10 6.73
N SER A 77 -18.85 -12.32 7.43
CA SER A 77 -18.87 -12.30 8.90
C SER A 77 -19.23 -13.67 9.48
N TYR A 78 -20.22 -14.34 8.89
CA TYR A 78 -20.62 -15.69 9.27
C TYR A 78 -19.51 -16.71 9.01
N SER A 79 -18.87 -16.67 7.83
CA SER A 79 -17.73 -17.55 7.50
C SER A 79 -16.59 -17.38 8.51
N ILE A 80 -16.21 -16.13 8.84
CA ILE A 80 -15.16 -15.84 9.82
C ILE A 80 -15.53 -16.38 11.22
N GLN A 81 -16.80 -16.26 11.63
CA GLN A 81 -17.27 -16.78 12.92
C GLN A 81 -17.20 -18.30 13.00
N ILE A 82 -17.59 -19.01 11.93
CA ILE A 82 -17.49 -20.47 11.87
C ILE A 82 -16.04 -20.91 11.98
N GLU A 83 -15.14 -20.36 11.14
CA GLU A 83 -13.73 -20.76 11.14
C GLU A 83 -13.07 -20.53 12.51
N ARG A 84 -13.37 -19.39 13.15
CA ARG A 84 -12.86 -19.10 14.49
C ARG A 84 -13.34 -20.09 15.54
N THR A 85 -14.59 -20.53 15.44
CA THR A 85 -15.18 -21.51 16.37
C THR A 85 -14.52 -22.89 16.19
N THR A 86 -14.28 -23.32 14.96
CA THR A 86 -13.62 -24.60 14.66
C THR A 86 -12.20 -24.69 15.21
N ILE A 87 -11.42 -23.60 15.15
CA ILE A 87 -10.04 -23.60 15.67
C ILE A 87 -10.01 -23.74 17.21
N ILE A 88 -11.00 -23.17 17.91
CA ILE A 88 -11.07 -23.23 19.38
C ILE A 88 -11.50 -24.63 19.83
N THR A 89 -12.52 -25.22 19.19
CA THR A 89 -13.02 -26.54 19.57
C THR A 89 -12.06 -27.68 19.22
N GLN A 90 -11.24 -27.55 18.18
CA GLN A 90 -10.22 -28.56 17.84
C GLN A 90 -8.97 -28.55 18.73
N ARG A 91 -8.75 -27.50 19.53
CA ARG A 91 -7.64 -27.45 20.50
C ARG A 91 -8.00 -28.03 21.87
N GLU A 92 -9.29 -28.25 22.14
CA GLU A 92 -9.78 -28.82 23.41
C GLU A 92 -10.06 -30.33 23.32
N PHE A 93 -9.69 -30.97 22.20
CA PHE A 93 -9.65 -32.43 22.02
C PHE A 93 -8.22 -32.92 21.78
#